data_AF-A0A7Y5BHN6-F1
#
_entry.id   AF-A0A7Y5BHN6-F1
#
_cell.length_a   1.000
_cell.length_b   1.000
_cell.length_c   1.000
_cell.angle_alpha   90.00
_cell.angle_beta   90.00
_cell.angle_gamma   90.00
#
_symmetry.space_group_name_H-M   'P 1'
#
loop_
_entity.id
_entity.type
_entity.pdbx_description
1 polymer ?
#
loop_
_entity_poly.entity_id
_entity_poly.type
_entity_poly.pdbx_seq_one_letter_code
_entity_poly.pdbx_strand_id
1 'polypeptide(L)'
;MAEEEKDKLKEHTELMSIALESVKTEDKARELIQGKFQDAYILKLRVDIENRSGAMVAIISKFTSDILVMYSIFGNSPNLRKIRTFEDYSQFSHDLVSVMKSGGVDQGLSENVGRAVYQKLTKATIAGLFSIWEKKDVASTVAMLEPAITSYIRAKRTKVQADVEPISSVKFRYKNVMNGIVNPIARPIYDDPAEKESETESQSVKLESSPVEKEIEELEKGFGRVVICKTVLSPVAGIDFDALQNGQKLLFILPFQTEEEKALAASMGAVGKDGINRPITGTFVKILGGAKNEYHIFAKGPNEVLLRAFEERPVRLAVPKEKGATSQKENQNSSTKSQGSNFPLIVVAGVVVAIAIIIALVI
;
A
#
# COMPACT_ATOMS: atom_id res chain seq x y z
N MET A 1 -23.01 10.21 -24.38
CA MET A 1 -24.04 10.25 -23.31
C MET A 1 -23.79 9.18 -22.26
N ALA A 2 -23.75 7.89 -22.58
CA ALA A 2 -23.55 6.82 -21.59
C ALA A 2 -22.19 6.85 -20.84
N GLU A 3 -21.12 7.32 -21.49
CA GLU A 3 -19.77 7.38 -20.89
C GLU A 3 -19.64 8.53 -19.88
N GLU A 4 -20.27 9.67 -20.16
CA GLU A 4 -20.25 10.85 -19.30
C GLU A 4 -21.08 10.65 -18.01
N GLU A 5 -22.18 9.91 -18.10
CA GLU A 5 -22.96 9.49 -16.93
C GLU A 5 -22.20 8.48 -16.06
N LYS A 6 -21.45 7.56 -16.69
CA LYS A 6 -20.61 6.58 -15.98
C LYS A 6 -19.45 7.26 -15.25
N ASP A 7 -18.81 8.26 -15.87
CA ASP A 7 -17.73 9.01 -15.26
C ASP A 7 -18.22 9.89 -14.10
N LYS A 8 -19.37 10.56 -14.24
CA LYS A 8 -20.01 11.32 -13.15
C LYS A 8 -20.39 10.41 -11.99
N LEU A 9 -20.89 9.21 -12.26
CA LEU A 9 -21.21 8.24 -11.22
C LEU A 9 -19.95 7.78 -10.47
N LYS A 10 -18.87 7.47 -11.21
CA LYS A 10 -17.59 7.05 -10.62
C LYS A 10 -16.97 8.16 -9.76
N GLU A 11 -16.99 9.41 -10.24
CA GLU A 11 -16.53 10.56 -9.50
C GLU A 11 -17.37 10.76 -8.22
N HIS A 12 -18.68 10.66 -8.31
CA HIS A 12 -19.56 10.77 -7.14
C HIS A 12 -19.31 9.65 -6.11
N THR A 13 -19.13 8.41 -6.55
CA THR A 13 -18.79 7.28 -5.66
C THR A 13 -17.46 7.49 -4.95
N GLU A 14 -16.44 7.98 -5.66
CA GLU A 14 -15.12 8.27 -5.06
C GLU A 14 -15.19 9.42 -4.05
N LEU A 15 -15.90 10.50 -4.39
CA LEU A 15 -16.14 11.61 -3.47
C LEU A 15 -16.90 11.17 -2.22
N MET A 16 -17.90 10.30 -2.38
CA MET A 16 -18.67 9.73 -1.27
C MET A 16 -17.80 8.86 -0.35
N SER A 17 -16.97 8.00 -0.93
CA SER A 17 -16.03 7.16 -0.15
C SER A 17 -15.10 8.02 0.70
N ILE A 18 -14.48 9.03 0.08
CA ILE A 18 -13.56 9.94 0.78
C ILE A 18 -14.30 10.69 1.89
N ALA A 19 -15.51 11.21 1.62
CA ALA A 19 -16.28 11.96 2.59
C ALA A 19 -16.65 11.10 3.82
N LEU A 20 -17.12 9.87 3.62
CA LEU A 20 -17.54 8.95 4.69
C LEU A 20 -16.39 8.52 5.61
N GLU A 21 -15.15 8.47 5.14
CA GLU A 21 -13.99 8.24 6.02
C GLU A 21 -13.80 9.36 7.05
N SER A 22 -14.28 10.57 6.75
CA SER A 22 -14.11 11.73 7.61
C SER A 22 -15.34 12.05 8.46
N VAL A 23 -16.55 11.74 7.98
CA VAL A 23 -17.81 12.04 8.67
C VAL A 23 -18.65 10.80 8.95
N LYS A 24 -19.42 10.83 10.04
CA LYS A 24 -20.12 9.65 10.57
C LYS A 24 -21.47 9.33 9.88
N THR A 25 -21.95 10.16 8.94
CA THR A 25 -23.27 9.97 8.30
C THR A 25 -23.25 10.37 6.82
N GLU A 26 -24.07 9.71 6.01
CA GLU A 26 -24.22 10.02 4.58
C GLU A 26 -24.70 11.45 4.31
N ASP A 27 -25.64 11.96 5.12
CA ASP A 27 -26.14 13.32 4.92
C ASP A 27 -25.03 14.34 5.11
N LYS A 28 -24.20 14.18 6.14
CA LYS A 28 -23.01 15.01 6.32
C LYS A 28 -22.01 14.82 5.20
N ALA A 29 -21.87 13.61 4.65
CA ALA A 29 -20.97 13.35 3.55
C ALA A 29 -21.43 14.09 2.28
N ARG A 30 -22.72 14.08 1.97
CA ARG A 30 -23.32 14.85 0.86
C ARG A 30 -23.10 16.35 1.06
N GLU A 31 -23.34 16.86 2.26
CA GLU A 31 -23.12 18.27 2.58
C GLU A 31 -21.64 18.67 2.48
N LEU A 32 -20.73 17.80 2.89
CA LEU A 32 -19.29 17.99 2.77
C LEU A 32 -18.84 18.05 1.30
N ILE A 33 -19.35 17.16 0.46
CA ILE A 33 -19.08 17.14 -0.99
C ILE A 33 -19.61 18.43 -1.64
N GLN A 34 -20.75 18.94 -1.19
CA GLN A 34 -21.31 20.23 -1.62
C GLN A 34 -20.52 21.45 -1.09
N GLY A 35 -19.48 21.24 -0.28
CA GLY A 35 -18.65 22.31 0.27
C GLY A 35 -19.34 23.15 1.36
N LYS A 36 -20.41 22.63 1.98
CA LYS A 36 -21.17 23.37 3.00
C LYS A 36 -20.39 23.62 4.29
N PHE A 37 -19.39 22.78 4.59
CA PHE A 37 -18.53 22.95 5.75
C PHE A 37 -17.12 22.37 5.53
N GLN A 38 -16.21 22.72 6.44
CA GLN A 38 -14.84 22.22 6.52
C GLN A 38 -14.71 21.27 7.71
N ASP A 39 -14.54 19.99 7.41
CA ASP A 39 -14.55 18.86 8.32
C ASP A 39 -13.18 18.49 8.88
N ALA A 40 -12.10 19.10 8.36
CA ALA A 40 -10.74 18.73 8.70
C ALA A 40 -9.85 19.95 8.97
N TYR A 41 -8.68 19.65 9.54
CA TYR A 41 -7.54 20.55 9.59
C TYR A 41 -6.39 19.97 8.77
N ILE A 42 -5.64 20.84 8.11
CA ILE A 42 -4.33 20.51 7.58
C ILE A 42 -3.28 20.97 8.58
N LEU A 43 -2.46 20.05 9.07
CA LEU A 43 -1.26 20.35 9.82
C LEU A 43 -0.07 20.31 8.87
N LYS A 44 0.55 21.48 8.62
CA LYS A 44 1.77 21.62 7.82
C LYS A 44 2.95 21.77 8.77
N LEU A 45 3.96 20.92 8.64
CA LEU A 45 5.19 20.99 9.42
C LEU A 45 6.37 21.23 8.51
N ARG A 46 7.31 22.04 8.99
CA ARG A 46 8.69 22.08 8.52
C ARG A 46 9.60 21.75 9.69
N VAL A 47 10.52 20.84 9.48
CA VAL A 47 11.39 20.36 10.55
C VAL A 47 12.84 20.37 10.05
N ASP A 48 13.68 21.11 10.74
CA ASP A 48 15.13 21.08 10.53
C ASP A 48 15.75 20.11 11.55
N ILE A 49 16.54 19.15 11.06
CA ILE A 49 17.16 18.07 11.84
C ILE A 49 18.66 18.09 11.55
N GLU A 50 19.44 18.72 12.43
CA GLU A 50 20.90 18.86 12.27
C GLU A 50 21.28 19.46 10.91
N ASN A 51 21.80 18.65 9.97
CA ASN A 51 22.16 19.06 8.60
C ASN A 51 21.05 18.80 7.56
N ARG A 52 20.01 18.08 7.93
CA ARG A 52 18.84 17.72 7.11
C ARG A 52 17.68 18.65 7.37
N SER A 53 16.78 18.76 6.40
CA SER A 53 15.51 19.48 6.53
C SER A 53 14.40 18.61 5.95
N GLY A 54 13.17 18.87 6.36
CA GLY A 54 12.02 18.20 5.80
C GLY A 54 10.74 18.98 5.99
N ALA A 55 9.71 18.54 5.28
CA ALA A 55 8.37 19.06 5.37
C ALA A 55 7.37 17.90 5.40
N MET A 56 6.26 18.12 6.09
CA MET A 56 5.21 17.13 6.27
C MET A 56 3.85 17.82 6.21
N VAL A 57 2.85 17.11 5.72
CA VAL A 57 1.46 17.52 5.76
C VAL A 57 0.59 16.37 6.24
N ALA A 58 -0.26 16.65 7.22
CA ALA A 58 -1.23 15.69 7.75
C ALA A 58 -2.65 16.28 7.68
N ILE A 59 -3.61 15.46 7.27
CA ILE A 59 -5.04 15.81 7.27
C ILE A 59 -5.72 15.14 8.44
N ILE A 60 -6.40 15.93 9.24
CA ILE A 60 -6.93 15.50 10.53
C ILE A 60 -8.43 15.80 10.57
N SER A 61 -9.27 14.77 10.71
CA SER A 61 -10.73 14.95 10.78
C SER A 61 -11.16 15.49 12.14
N LYS A 62 -12.04 16.50 12.13
CA LYS A 62 -12.68 17.05 13.33
C LYS A 62 -13.70 16.09 13.94
N PHE A 63 -14.27 15.19 13.14
CA PHE A 63 -15.35 14.30 13.58
C PHE A 63 -14.84 12.97 14.14
N THR A 64 -13.76 12.43 13.57
CA THR A 64 -13.14 11.19 14.05
C THR A 64 -11.95 11.45 14.95
N SER A 65 -11.47 12.69 15.02
CA SER A 65 -10.24 13.08 15.75
C SER A 65 -9.04 12.24 15.30
N ASP A 66 -8.95 11.98 14.00
CA ASP A 66 -7.99 11.02 13.45
C ASP A 66 -7.24 11.58 12.25
N ILE A 67 -6.03 11.09 12.03
CA ILE A 67 -5.21 11.42 10.85
C ILE A 67 -5.73 10.59 9.68
N LEU A 68 -6.35 11.26 8.71
CA LEU A 68 -6.90 10.64 7.49
C LEU A 68 -5.79 10.27 6.50
N VAL A 69 -4.79 11.14 6.35
CA VAL A 69 -3.63 10.90 5.49
C VAL A 69 -2.47 11.78 5.94
N MET A 70 -1.25 11.28 5.78
CA MET A 70 -0.04 12.05 6.06
C MET A 70 1.03 11.79 5.01
N TYR A 71 1.70 12.85 4.58
CA TYR A 71 2.85 12.81 3.68
C TYR A 71 4.04 13.46 4.36
N SER A 72 5.22 12.87 4.22
CA SER A 72 6.45 13.32 4.86
C SER A 72 7.60 13.23 3.87
N ILE A 73 8.37 14.31 3.71
CA ILE A 73 9.54 14.37 2.84
C ILE A 73 10.69 15.02 3.60
N PHE A 74 11.73 14.24 3.85
CA PHE A 74 12.93 14.65 4.57
C PHE A 74 14.17 14.32 3.75
N GLY A 75 15.25 15.07 3.95
CA GLY A 75 16.52 14.77 3.31
C GLY A 75 17.46 15.97 3.24
N ASN A 76 18.33 15.95 2.23
CA ASN A 76 19.37 16.96 2.01
C ASN A 76 19.07 17.88 0.82
N SER A 77 17.89 17.76 0.20
CA SER A 77 17.51 18.63 -0.91
C SER A 77 17.48 20.10 -0.47
N PRO A 78 18.20 21.02 -1.16
CA PRO A 78 18.16 22.45 -0.84
C PRO A 78 16.76 23.07 -0.95
N ASN A 79 15.89 22.46 -1.76
CA ASN A 79 14.52 22.91 -1.97
C ASN A 79 13.64 22.69 -0.74
N LEU A 80 13.94 21.70 0.13
CA LEU A 80 13.22 21.49 1.39
C LEU A 80 13.31 22.71 2.31
N ARG A 81 14.45 23.41 2.30
CA ARG A 81 14.65 24.63 3.10
C ARG A 81 13.88 25.84 2.58
N LYS A 82 13.30 25.76 1.38
CA LYS A 82 12.50 26.84 0.79
C LYS A 82 11.01 26.70 1.10
N ILE A 83 10.57 25.49 1.45
CA ILE A 83 9.18 25.23 1.82
C ILE A 83 8.80 26.04 3.06
N ARG A 84 7.63 26.69 3.00
CA ARG A 84 7.11 27.56 4.04
C ARG A 84 5.75 27.02 4.49
N THR A 85 5.56 26.85 5.79
CA THR A 85 4.34 26.26 6.34
C THR A 85 3.11 27.14 6.17
N PHE A 86 3.27 28.46 6.12
CA PHE A 86 2.17 29.43 6.00
C PHE A 86 1.66 29.65 4.56
N GLU A 87 2.25 28.99 3.56
CA GLU A 87 1.73 29.03 2.18
C GLU A 87 0.42 28.23 2.10
N ASP A 88 -0.41 28.53 1.10
CA ASP A 88 -1.64 27.76 0.81
C ASP A 88 -1.31 26.27 0.60
N TYR A 89 -2.19 25.38 1.08
CA TYR A 89 -1.98 23.93 0.99
C TYR A 89 -1.67 23.44 -0.43
N SER A 90 -2.21 24.08 -1.46
CA SER A 90 -1.98 23.71 -2.86
C SER A 90 -0.53 23.98 -3.23
N GLN A 91 -0.02 25.16 -2.89
CA GLN A 91 1.39 25.51 -3.11
C GLN A 91 2.32 24.64 -2.28
N PHE A 92 1.99 24.39 -1.01
CA PHE A 92 2.75 23.50 -0.14
C PHE A 92 2.86 22.09 -0.73
N SER A 93 1.74 21.55 -1.24
CA SER A 93 1.69 20.23 -1.89
C SER A 93 2.51 20.20 -3.19
N HIS A 94 2.46 21.26 -3.99
CA HIS A 94 3.28 21.39 -5.19
C HIS A 94 4.77 21.43 -4.87
N ASP A 95 5.17 22.15 -3.82
CA ASP A 95 6.56 22.22 -3.38
C ASP A 95 7.08 20.85 -2.93
N LEU A 96 6.27 20.09 -2.17
CA LEU A 96 6.58 18.70 -1.79
C LEU A 96 6.80 17.81 -3.02
N VAL A 97 5.88 17.87 -3.99
CA VAL A 97 5.99 17.12 -5.26
C VAL A 97 7.25 17.52 -6.03
N SER A 98 7.57 18.81 -6.08
CA SER A 98 8.76 19.31 -6.75
C SER A 98 10.04 18.78 -6.09
N VAL A 99 10.09 18.76 -4.76
CA VAL A 99 11.22 18.17 -4.02
C VAL A 99 11.35 16.69 -4.35
N MET A 100 10.25 15.93 -4.28
CA MET A 100 10.25 14.49 -4.54
C MET A 100 10.81 14.17 -5.93
N LYS A 101 10.41 14.94 -6.95
CA LYS A 101 10.92 14.80 -8.33
C LYS A 101 12.39 15.20 -8.47
N SER A 102 12.86 16.18 -7.69
CA SER A 102 14.24 16.65 -7.75
C SER A 102 15.26 15.73 -7.05
N GLY A 103 14.79 14.77 -6.24
CA GLY A 103 15.64 13.85 -5.48
C GLY A 103 16.25 14.47 -4.22
N GLY A 104 17.19 13.74 -3.60
CA GLY A 104 17.79 14.13 -2.31
C GLY A 104 16.87 13.90 -1.10
N VAL A 105 15.88 13.02 -1.26
CA VAL A 105 14.96 12.56 -0.23
C VAL A 105 15.52 11.30 0.45
N ASP A 106 15.45 11.28 1.77
CA ASP A 106 15.78 10.17 2.65
C ASP A 106 14.46 9.55 3.13
N GLN A 107 14.04 8.49 2.44
CA GLN A 107 12.76 7.84 2.70
C GLN A 107 12.67 7.25 4.12
N GLY A 108 13.76 6.69 4.63
CA GLY A 108 13.80 6.14 6.00
C GLY A 108 13.61 7.23 7.05
N LEU A 109 14.24 8.40 6.85
CA LEU A 109 14.00 9.55 7.73
C LEU A 109 12.56 10.08 7.60
N SER A 110 12.03 10.18 6.39
CA SER A 110 10.64 10.60 6.15
C SER A 110 9.64 9.74 6.92
N GLU A 111 9.82 8.42 6.86
CA GLU A 111 8.99 7.43 7.57
C GLU A 111 9.15 7.55 9.08
N ASN A 112 10.38 7.65 9.59
CA ASN A 112 10.62 7.76 11.03
C ASN A 112 10.01 9.03 11.63
N VAL A 113 10.15 10.18 10.95
CA VAL A 113 9.50 11.42 11.43
C VAL A 113 7.97 11.29 11.34
N GLY A 114 7.44 10.68 10.28
CA GLY A 114 6.02 10.36 10.18
C GLY A 114 5.51 9.51 11.34
N ARG A 115 6.22 8.42 11.68
CA ARG A 115 5.87 7.55 12.81
C ARG A 115 5.93 8.29 14.15
N ALA A 116 6.91 9.18 14.35
CA ALA A 116 6.99 10.01 15.55
C ALA A 116 5.75 10.90 15.72
N VAL A 117 5.26 11.48 14.63
CA VAL A 117 4.05 12.31 14.61
C VAL A 117 2.81 11.45 14.87
N TYR A 118 2.68 10.28 14.24
CA TYR A 118 1.59 9.33 14.52
C TYR A 118 1.52 8.93 16.00
N GLN A 119 2.65 8.59 16.61
CA GLN A 119 2.69 8.24 18.04
C GLN A 119 2.25 9.37 18.95
N LYS A 120 2.56 10.62 18.58
CA LYS A 120 2.22 11.77 19.42
C LYS A 120 0.79 12.25 19.21
N LEU A 121 0.27 12.17 17.99
CA LEU A 121 -1.07 12.61 17.62
C LEU A 121 -2.07 11.45 17.73
N THR A 122 -2.30 10.99 18.96
CA THR A 122 -3.39 10.05 19.27
C THR A 122 -4.75 10.73 19.17
N LYS A 123 -5.85 9.97 19.08
CA LYS A 123 -7.21 10.53 19.03
C LYS A 123 -7.50 11.51 20.16
N ALA A 124 -7.13 11.14 21.39
CA ALA A 124 -7.28 11.98 22.57
C ALA A 124 -6.46 13.28 22.47
N THR A 125 -5.21 13.18 21.99
CA THR A 125 -4.36 14.35 21.79
C THR A 125 -4.93 15.28 20.73
N ILE A 126 -5.36 14.74 19.60
CA ILE A 126 -5.96 15.48 18.50
C ILE A 126 -7.22 16.24 18.97
N ALA A 127 -8.12 15.56 19.69
CA ALA A 127 -9.33 16.17 20.21
C ALA A 127 -9.03 17.40 21.10
N GLY A 128 -7.97 17.33 21.91
CA GLY A 128 -7.51 18.45 22.74
C GLY A 128 -6.94 19.63 21.95
N LEU A 129 -6.42 19.40 20.74
CA LEU A 129 -5.79 20.45 19.91
C LEU A 129 -6.78 21.32 19.15
N PHE A 130 -8.02 20.87 18.92
CA PHE A 130 -8.98 21.64 18.10
C PHE A 130 -9.27 23.04 18.66
N SER A 131 -9.51 23.14 19.97
CA SER A 131 -9.75 24.44 20.62
C SER A 131 -8.55 25.39 20.54
N ILE A 132 -7.34 24.82 20.45
CA ILE A 132 -6.08 25.55 20.34
C ILE A 132 -5.90 26.05 18.90
N TRP A 133 -6.18 25.19 17.92
CA TRP A 133 -6.11 25.54 16.49
C TRP A 133 -7.16 26.57 16.07
N GLU A 134 -8.36 26.54 16.65
CA GLU A 134 -9.38 27.58 16.45
C GLU A 134 -8.90 28.96 16.92
N LYS A 135 -8.09 29.00 17.99
CA LYS A 135 -7.44 30.22 18.50
C LYS A 135 -6.15 30.58 17.76
N LYS A 136 -5.78 29.80 16.73
CA LYS A 136 -4.53 29.93 15.96
C LYS A 136 -3.26 29.84 16.82
N ASP A 137 -3.31 29.16 17.97
CA ASP A 137 -2.14 28.92 18.80
C ASP A 137 -1.37 27.67 18.35
N VAL A 138 -0.62 27.81 17.27
CA VAL A 138 0.17 26.71 16.73
C VAL A 138 1.43 26.42 17.58
N ALA A 139 1.83 27.34 18.47
CA ALA A 139 3.02 27.19 19.31
C ALA A 139 2.90 26.00 20.27
N SER A 140 1.71 25.77 20.81
CA SER A 140 1.40 24.60 21.65
C SER A 140 1.58 23.27 20.90
N THR A 141 1.24 23.23 19.60
CA THR A 141 1.46 22.05 18.75
C THR A 141 2.94 21.81 18.50
N VAL A 142 3.71 22.88 18.25
CA VAL A 142 5.17 22.83 18.09
C VAL A 142 5.85 22.31 19.35
N ALA A 143 5.52 22.88 20.52
CA ALA A 143 6.08 22.49 21.81
C ALA A 143 5.84 21.02 22.15
N MET A 144 4.74 20.45 21.64
CA MET A 144 4.41 19.04 21.80
C MET A 144 5.13 18.12 20.81
N LEU A 145 5.22 18.52 19.53
CA LEU A 145 5.77 17.67 18.46
C LEU A 145 7.30 17.70 18.40
N GLU A 146 7.93 18.85 18.63
CA GLU A 146 9.39 19.00 18.58
C GLU A 146 10.15 18.01 19.49
N PRO A 147 9.83 17.87 20.79
CA PRO A 147 10.51 16.90 21.64
C PRO A 147 10.19 15.45 21.23
N ALA A 148 8.97 15.17 20.76
CA ALA A 148 8.58 13.83 20.31
C ALA A 148 9.39 13.40 19.08
N ILE A 149 9.49 14.27 18.08
CA ILE A 149 10.30 14.04 16.87
C ILE A 149 11.77 13.89 17.25
N THR A 150 12.32 14.81 18.04
CA THR A 150 13.73 14.78 18.48
C THR A 150 14.10 13.47 19.14
N SER A 151 13.28 13.02 20.09
CA SER A 151 13.49 11.79 20.84
C SER A 151 13.38 10.55 19.95
N TYR A 152 12.32 10.47 19.13
CA TYR A 152 12.04 9.29 18.30
C TYR A 152 13.15 9.02 17.29
N ILE A 153 13.65 10.07 16.61
CA ILE A 153 14.73 9.93 15.62
C ILE A 153 16.13 9.97 16.24
N ARG A 154 16.23 10.14 17.57
CA ARG A 154 17.49 10.25 18.33
C ARG A 154 18.42 11.36 17.82
N ALA A 155 17.84 12.48 17.38
CA ALA A 155 18.62 13.65 16.95
C ALA A 155 19.10 14.46 18.16
N LYS A 156 20.24 15.16 18.03
CA LYS A 156 20.71 16.06 19.09
C LYS A 156 19.83 17.30 19.22
N ARG A 157 19.32 17.79 18.10
CA ARG A 157 18.48 18.97 18.02
C ARG A 157 17.58 18.90 16.80
N THR A 158 16.32 19.26 16.99
CA THR A 158 15.42 19.59 15.90
C THR A 158 14.86 20.99 16.10
N LYS A 159 14.32 21.57 15.03
CA LYS A 159 13.55 22.81 15.08
C LYS A 159 12.29 22.60 14.26
N VAL A 160 11.14 22.76 14.88
CA VAL A 160 9.84 22.58 14.24
C VAL A 160 9.19 23.93 14.00
N GLN A 161 8.68 24.11 12.79
CA GLN A 161 7.72 25.15 12.45
C GLN A 161 6.44 24.44 12.03
N ALA A 162 5.30 24.99 12.43
CA ALA A 162 4.01 24.44 12.11
C ALA A 162 3.06 25.54 11.66
N ASP A 163 2.09 25.17 10.83
CA ASP A 163 0.92 25.96 10.49
C ASP A 163 -0.30 25.05 10.41
N VAL A 164 -1.47 25.58 10.75
CA VAL A 164 -2.72 24.83 10.73
C VAL A 164 -3.80 25.64 10.05
N GLU A 165 -4.48 25.02 9.09
CA GLU A 165 -5.59 25.64 8.36
C GLU A 165 -6.80 24.70 8.31
N PRO A 166 -8.04 25.23 8.44
CA PRO A 166 -9.23 24.42 8.26
C PRO A 166 -9.45 24.12 6.77
N ILE A 167 -9.82 22.89 6.44
CA ILE A 167 -10.11 22.48 5.07
C ILE A 167 -11.26 21.46 5.00
N SER A 168 -11.81 21.28 3.81
CA SER A 168 -12.55 20.07 3.47
C SER A 168 -11.58 18.92 3.18
N SER A 169 -11.73 17.80 3.86
CA SER A 169 -10.94 16.58 3.64
C SER A 169 -11.13 16.03 2.22
N VAL A 170 -12.32 16.24 1.63
CA VAL A 170 -12.62 15.90 0.23
C VAL A 170 -11.80 16.79 -0.70
N LYS A 171 -11.78 18.11 -0.47
CA LYS A 171 -11.01 19.07 -1.27
C LYS A 171 -9.52 18.75 -1.31
N PHE A 172 -8.96 18.28 -0.20
CA PHE A 172 -7.55 17.91 -0.15
C PHE A 172 -7.27 16.56 -0.81
N ARG A 173 -8.07 15.53 -0.51
CA ARG A 173 -7.76 14.14 -0.88
C ARG A 173 -8.19 13.79 -2.31
N TYR A 174 -9.27 14.40 -2.79
CA TYR A 174 -9.75 14.16 -4.15
C TYR A 174 -8.79 14.77 -5.18
N LYS A 175 -8.30 13.95 -6.11
CA LYS A 175 -7.32 14.35 -7.14
C LYS A 175 -6.09 15.10 -6.57
N ASN A 176 -5.63 14.73 -5.38
CA ASN A 176 -4.46 15.33 -4.76
C ASN A 176 -3.23 15.18 -5.66
N VAL A 177 -2.49 16.28 -5.86
CA VAL A 177 -1.28 16.33 -6.71
C VAL A 177 -0.13 15.44 -6.20
N MET A 178 -0.16 15.05 -4.93
CA MET A 178 0.80 14.13 -4.33
C MET A 178 0.50 12.65 -4.62
N ASN A 179 -0.73 12.32 -5.01
CA ASN A 179 -1.13 10.93 -5.24
C ASN A 179 -0.29 10.30 -6.37
N GLY A 180 0.31 9.14 -6.09
CA GLY A 180 1.20 8.44 -7.02
C GLY A 180 2.60 9.04 -7.17
N ILE A 181 2.91 10.12 -6.46
CA ILE A 181 4.25 10.75 -6.49
C ILE A 181 4.91 10.68 -5.11
N VAL A 182 4.18 11.08 -4.07
CA VAL A 182 4.63 11.01 -2.68
C VAL A 182 3.80 9.94 -2.00
N ASN A 183 4.47 8.91 -1.47
CA ASN A 183 3.77 7.85 -0.77
C ASN A 183 3.29 8.35 0.60
N PRO A 184 2.01 8.12 0.96
CA PRO A 184 1.54 8.38 2.31
C PRO A 184 2.34 7.56 3.33
N ILE A 185 2.53 8.13 4.52
CA ILE A 185 3.12 7.41 5.64
C ILE A 185 2.09 6.42 6.16
N ALA A 186 2.46 5.14 6.19
CA ALA A 186 1.60 4.10 6.75
C ALA A 186 1.35 4.37 8.24
N ARG A 187 0.08 4.34 8.64
CA ARG A 187 -0.29 4.35 10.05
C ARG A 187 0.36 3.15 10.74
N PRO A 188 1.13 3.35 11.82
CA PRO A 188 1.66 2.22 12.55
C PRO A 188 0.49 1.48 13.22
N ILE A 189 0.46 0.16 13.09
CA ILE A 189 -0.46 -0.69 13.82
C ILE A 189 0.12 -0.79 15.24
N TYR A 190 -0.47 -0.10 16.20
CA TYR A 190 -0.15 -0.27 17.60
C TYR A 190 -1.22 -1.17 18.22
N ASP A 191 -0.81 -2.23 18.92
CA ASP A 191 -1.67 -2.96 19.85
C ASP A 191 -1.96 -2.07 21.07
N ASP A 192 -2.65 -0.95 20.88
CA ASP A 192 -3.12 -0.15 22.00
C ASP A 192 -4.43 -0.80 22.52
N PRO A 193 -4.48 -1.32 23.76
CA PRO A 193 -5.72 -1.87 24.31
C PRO A 193 -6.87 -0.85 24.35
N ALA A 194 -6.58 0.46 24.29
CA ALA A 194 -7.59 1.51 24.19
C ALA A 194 -8.22 1.64 22.78
N GLU A 195 -7.55 1.16 21.72
CA GLU A 195 -8.14 1.12 20.37
C GLU A 195 -9.12 -0.05 20.22
N LYS A 196 -8.97 -1.14 21.00
CA LYS A 196 -9.96 -2.23 21.06
C LYS A 196 -11.30 -1.81 21.68
N GLU A 197 -11.30 -0.81 22.56
CA GLU A 197 -12.54 -0.27 23.15
C GLU A 197 -13.14 0.86 22.28
N SER A 198 -12.33 1.64 21.55
CA SER A 198 -12.82 2.65 20.59
C SER A 198 -13.39 2.05 19.29
N GLU A 199 -13.02 0.82 18.92
CA GLU A 199 -13.68 0.06 17.84
C GLU A 199 -15.05 -0.49 18.28
N THR A 200 -15.32 -0.54 19.59
CA THR A 200 -16.58 -1.08 20.13
C THR A 200 -17.65 0.01 20.34
N GLU A 201 -17.27 1.29 20.46
CA GLU A 201 -18.23 2.40 20.74
C GLU A 201 -18.36 3.46 19.63
N SER A 202 -17.68 3.28 18.49
CA SER A 202 -18.20 3.88 17.25
C SER A 202 -19.41 3.06 16.85
N GLN A 203 -20.58 3.47 17.32
CA GLN A 203 -21.86 2.93 16.89
C GLN A 203 -21.83 2.77 15.37
N SER A 204 -21.70 1.50 15.01
CA SER A 204 -22.16 0.90 13.78
C SER A 204 -23.48 1.53 13.35
N VAL A 205 -23.38 2.57 12.53
CA VAL A 205 -24.13 2.47 11.28
C VAL A 205 -23.50 1.24 10.63
N LYS A 206 -24.22 0.12 10.68
CA LYS A 206 -24.00 -1.01 9.79
C LYS A 206 -24.03 -0.43 8.37
N LEU A 207 -22.89 0.08 7.88
CA LEU A 207 -22.53 -0.23 6.52
C LEU A 207 -22.55 -1.74 6.51
N GLU A 208 -23.45 -2.30 5.72
CA GLU A 208 -23.34 -3.70 5.37
C GLU A 208 -21.89 -3.89 4.93
N SER A 209 -21.09 -4.56 5.78
CA SER A 209 -19.75 -4.97 5.38
C SER A 209 -19.92 -5.61 4.02
N SER A 210 -19.13 -5.12 3.06
CA SER A 210 -19.23 -5.62 1.70
C SER A 210 -19.19 -7.14 1.77
N PRO A 211 -19.92 -7.88 0.92
CA PRO A 211 -19.93 -9.34 0.98
C PRO A 211 -18.52 -9.94 1.08
N VAL A 212 -17.55 -9.27 0.44
CA VAL A 212 -16.12 -9.58 0.49
C VAL A 212 -15.51 -9.41 1.89
N GLU A 213 -15.74 -8.30 2.59
CA GLU A 213 -15.19 -8.07 3.94
C GLU A 213 -15.74 -9.09 4.93
N LYS A 214 -17.03 -9.42 4.85
CA LYS A 214 -17.62 -10.51 5.66
C LYS A 214 -16.95 -11.84 5.38
N GLU A 215 -16.71 -12.15 4.11
CA GLU A 215 -16.02 -13.37 3.71
C GLU A 215 -14.55 -13.39 4.18
N ILE A 216 -13.87 -12.25 4.20
CA ILE A 216 -12.51 -12.13 4.76
C ILE A 216 -12.56 -12.40 6.27
N GLU A 217 -13.44 -11.74 7.02
CA GLU A 217 -13.57 -11.92 8.47
C GLU A 217 -13.95 -13.36 8.85
N GLU A 218 -14.87 -13.97 8.12
CA GLU A 218 -15.26 -15.38 8.32
C GLU A 218 -14.09 -16.32 8.06
N LEU A 219 -13.28 -16.04 7.03
CA LEU A 219 -12.10 -16.83 6.72
C LEU A 219 -11.02 -16.67 7.80
N GLU A 220 -10.77 -15.45 8.27
CA GLU A 220 -9.75 -15.15 9.29
C GLU A 220 -10.08 -15.79 10.65
N LYS A 221 -11.36 -15.88 11.03
CA LYS A 221 -11.81 -16.57 12.27
C LYS A 221 -11.39 -18.03 12.34
N GLY A 222 -11.15 -18.68 11.20
CA GLY A 222 -10.69 -20.07 11.13
C GLY A 222 -9.22 -20.28 11.49
N PHE A 223 -8.44 -19.22 11.69
CA PHE A 223 -7.00 -19.29 11.88
C PHE A 223 -6.55 -18.49 13.11
N GLY A 224 -5.56 -19.01 13.84
CA GLY A 224 -5.04 -18.35 15.05
C GLY A 224 -4.18 -17.10 14.74
N ARG A 225 -3.76 -16.94 13.49
CA ARG A 225 -2.92 -15.83 13.03
C ARG A 225 -3.05 -15.62 11.53
N VAL A 226 -3.05 -14.36 11.11
CA VAL A 226 -2.95 -13.94 9.70
C VAL A 226 -1.59 -13.29 9.46
N VAL A 227 -0.94 -13.64 8.36
CA VAL A 227 0.36 -13.08 7.96
C VAL A 227 0.26 -12.52 6.55
N ILE A 228 0.51 -11.21 6.45
CA ILE A 228 0.60 -10.52 5.16
C ILE A 228 1.94 -10.87 4.50
N CYS A 229 1.88 -11.37 3.27
CA CYS A 229 3.03 -11.87 2.53
C CYS A 229 2.92 -11.53 1.03
N LYS A 230 3.98 -11.85 0.27
CA LYS A 230 4.00 -11.70 -1.18
C LYS A 230 3.91 -13.05 -1.86
N THR A 231 3.21 -13.15 -2.99
CA THR A 231 3.32 -14.35 -3.82
C THR A 231 4.62 -14.35 -4.61
N VAL A 232 5.08 -15.53 -5.02
CA VAL A 232 6.16 -15.65 -6.00
C VAL A 232 5.56 -15.76 -7.38
N LEU A 233 5.96 -14.90 -8.32
CA LEU A 233 5.48 -14.93 -9.70
C LEU A 233 6.34 -15.87 -10.56
N SER A 234 5.70 -16.60 -11.49
CA SER A 234 6.37 -17.48 -12.46
C SER A 234 5.69 -17.40 -13.83
N PRO A 235 6.14 -16.50 -14.72
CA PRO A 235 5.51 -16.26 -16.02
C PRO A 235 5.47 -17.47 -16.96
N VAL A 236 6.40 -18.42 -16.79
CA VAL A 236 6.56 -19.58 -17.69
C VAL A 236 5.92 -20.84 -17.11
N ALA A 237 6.21 -21.15 -15.84
CA ALA A 237 5.85 -22.41 -15.19
C ALA A 237 4.83 -22.25 -14.05
N GLY A 238 4.28 -21.04 -13.85
CA GLY A 238 3.28 -20.76 -12.83
C GLY A 238 1.87 -21.16 -13.25
N ILE A 239 0.99 -21.28 -12.28
CA ILE A 239 -0.45 -21.46 -12.50
C ILE A 239 -1.06 -20.07 -12.75
N ASP A 240 -1.92 -19.98 -13.76
CA ASP A 240 -2.66 -18.75 -14.02
C ASP A 240 -3.54 -18.40 -12.81
N PHE A 241 -3.58 -17.13 -12.43
CA PHE A 241 -4.44 -16.62 -11.36
C PHE A 241 -5.89 -17.10 -11.51
N ASP A 242 -6.41 -17.14 -12.74
CA ASP A 242 -7.78 -17.58 -13.03
C ASP A 242 -7.97 -19.10 -12.98
N ALA A 243 -6.88 -19.87 -12.95
CA ALA A 243 -6.89 -21.34 -12.90
C ALA A 243 -6.61 -21.91 -11.50
N LEU A 244 -6.56 -21.06 -10.47
CA LEU A 244 -6.30 -21.49 -9.10
C LEU A 244 -7.47 -22.28 -8.51
N GLN A 245 -7.15 -23.44 -7.93
CA GLN A 245 -8.13 -24.33 -7.29
C GLN A 245 -7.75 -24.60 -5.84
N ASN A 246 -8.76 -24.63 -4.97
CA ASN A 246 -8.58 -24.91 -3.54
C ASN A 246 -7.76 -26.20 -3.34
N GLY A 247 -6.77 -26.16 -2.46
CA GLY A 247 -5.83 -27.24 -2.21
C GLY A 247 -4.54 -27.19 -3.02
N GLN A 248 -4.42 -26.32 -4.03
CA GLN A 248 -3.18 -26.15 -4.79
C GLN A 248 -2.07 -25.54 -3.94
N LYS A 249 -0.82 -25.94 -4.17
CA LYS A 249 0.33 -25.40 -3.44
C LYS A 249 0.94 -24.23 -4.19
N LEU A 250 1.12 -23.11 -3.50
CA LEU A 250 1.73 -21.89 -4.02
C LEU A 250 2.93 -21.48 -3.17
N LEU A 251 3.84 -20.72 -3.76
CA LEU A 251 5.01 -20.17 -3.07
C LEU A 251 4.75 -18.74 -2.60
N PHE A 252 5.09 -18.47 -1.33
CA PHE A 252 4.94 -17.18 -0.68
C PHE A 252 6.26 -16.73 -0.04
N ILE A 253 6.54 -15.43 -0.08
CA ILE A 253 7.66 -14.82 0.62
C ILE A 253 7.12 -14.07 1.83
N LEU A 254 7.56 -14.49 3.02
CA LEU A 254 7.23 -13.83 4.28
C LEU A 254 8.00 -12.52 4.43
N PRO A 255 7.47 -11.54 5.19
CA PRO A 255 8.18 -10.32 5.53
C PRO A 255 9.46 -10.64 6.33
N PHE A 256 10.50 -9.81 6.20
CA PHE A 256 11.85 -10.13 6.70
C PHE A 256 12.74 -8.91 7.00
N GLN A 257 12.14 -7.77 7.36
CA GLN A 257 12.86 -6.53 7.64
C GLN A 257 13.16 -6.38 9.14
N THR A 258 12.20 -6.69 10.00
CA THR A 258 12.33 -6.52 11.46
C THR A 258 12.80 -7.80 12.16
N GLU A 259 13.33 -7.69 13.37
CA GLU A 259 13.72 -8.87 14.17
C GLU A 259 12.52 -9.78 14.48
N GLU A 260 11.33 -9.19 14.66
CA GLU A 260 10.09 -9.94 14.83
C GLU A 260 9.68 -10.68 13.56
N GLU A 261 9.78 -10.04 12.40
CA GLU A 261 9.51 -10.66 11.09
C GLU A 261 10.52 -11.77 10.78
N LYS A 262 11.79 -11.59 11.14
CA LYS A 262 12.80 -12.65 11.03
C LYS A 262 12.50 -13.84 11.92
N ALA A 263 12.08 -13.60 13.16
CA ALA A 263 11.68 -14.65 14.10
C ALA A 263 10.43 -15.41 13.58
N LEU A 264 9.44 -14.68 13.06
CA LEU A 264 8.26 -15.26 12.43
C LEU A 264 8.64 -16.11 11.21
N ALA A 265 9.41 -15.55 10.28
CA ALA A 265 9.90 -16.26 9.10
C ALA A 265 10.69 -17.52 9.48
N ALA A 266 11.54 -17.44 10.52
CA ALA A 266 12.28 -18.59 11.03
C ALA A 266 11.36 -19.67 11.60
N SER A 267 10.36 -19.29 12.41
CA SER A 267 9.36 -20.21 12.98
C SER A 267 8.50 -20.92 11.93
N MET A 268 8.35 -20.30 10.74
CA MET A 268 7.61 -20.83 9.60
C MET A 268 8.50 -21.56 8.59
N GLY A 269 9.79 -21.74 8.90
CA GLY A 269 10.75 -22.48 8.06
C GLY A 269 11.19 -21.73 6.80
N ALA A 270 10.96 -20.41 6.73
CA ALA A 270 11.37 -19.58 5.60
C ALA A 270 12.88 -19.23 5.65
N VAL A 271 13.50 -19.27 6.82
CA VAL A 271 14.92 -18.89 6.97
C VAL A 271 15.83 -20.09 6.74
N GLY A 272 16.66 -20.01 5.70
CA GLY A 272 17.70 -21.00 5.42
C GLY A 272 18.84 -20.98 6.44
N LYS A 273 19.68 -22.02 6.43
CA LYS A 273 20.88 -22.11 7.28
C LYS A 273 21.89 -20.97 7.05
N ASP A 274 21.77 -20.30 5.92
CA ASP A 274 22.52 -19.13 5.48
C ASP A 274 21.92 -17.80 5.98
N GLY A 275 20.82 -17.84 6.74
CA GLY A 275 20.10 -16.64 7.20
C GLY A 275 19.27 -15.96 6.11
N ILE A 276 19.13 -16.58 4.94
CA ILE A 276 18.41 -16.02 3.79
C ILE A 276 16.93 -16.42 3.88
N ASN A 277 16.04 -15.46 3.68
CA ASN A 277 14.60 -15.69 3.58
C ASN A 277 14.25 -16.36 2.24
N ARG A 278 13.62 -17.53 2.30
CA ARG A 278 13.25 -18.37 1.18
C ARG A 278 11.73 -18.50 1.11
N PRO A 279 11.17 -18.71 -0.10
CA PRO A 279 9.74 -18.92 -0.23
C PRO A 279 9.27 -20.14 0.57
N ILE A 280 8.14 -19.99 1.25
CA ILE A 280 7.42 -21.09 1.91
C ILE A 280 6.28 -21.57 1.01
N THR A 281 5.85 -22.80 1.25
CA THR A 281 4.68 -23.36 0.56
C THR A 281 3.42 -23.07 1.37
N GLY A 282 2.42 -22.47 0.74
CA GLY A 282 1.07 -22.32 1.25
C GLY A 282 0.07 -23.11 0.40
N THR A 283 -0.92 -23.72 1.04
CA THR A 283 -2.02 -24.40 0.36
C THR A 283 -3.13 -23.39 0.09
N PHE A 284 -3.33 -23.05 -1.18
CA PHE A 284 -4.35 -22.13 -1.64
C PHE A 284 -5.73 -22.51 -1.13
N VAL A 285 -6.45 -21.52 -0.59
CA VAL A 285 -7.79 -21.67 -0.03
C VAL A 285 -8.81 -20.98 -0.94
N LYS A 286 -8.64 -19.67 -1.16
CA LYS A 286 -9.61 -18.86 -1.89
C LYS A 286 -8.99 -17.55 -2.39
N ILE A 287 -9.58 -16.98 -3.44
CA ILE A 287 -9.38 -15.59 -3.87
C ILE A 287 -10.62 -14.80 -3.48
N LEU A 288 -10.41 -13.62 -2.90
CA LEU A 288 -11.47 -12.63 -2.68
C LEU A 288 -11.09 -11.34 -3.43
N GLY A 289 -12.04 -10.78 -4.18
CA GLY A 289 -11.81 -9.53 -4.92
C GLY A 289 -11.86 -8.32 -4.00
N GLY A 290 -10.79 -7.54 -3.94
CA GLY A 290 -10.73 -6.27 -3.21
C GLY A 290 -11.22 -5.08 -4.04
N ALA A 291 -10.95 -3.87 -3.57
CA ALA A 291 -11.30 -2.65 -4.29
C ALA A 291 -10.34 -2.42 -5.49
N LYS A 292 -10.88 -1.93 -6.62
CA LYS A 292 -10.11 -1.46 -7.80
C LYS A 292 -9.04 -2.47 -8.31
N ASN A 293 -9.43 -3.63 -8.83
CA ASN A 293 -8.57 -4.65 -9.46
C ASN A 293 -7.51 -5.32 -8.55
N GLU A 294 -7.52 -5.04 -7.25
CA GLU A 294 -6.74 -5.78 -6.27
C GLU A 294 -7.46 -7.07 -5.88
N TYR A 295 -6.73 -8.18 -5.76
CA TYR A 295 -7.28 -9.45 -5.29
C TYR A 295 -6.48 -9.96 -4.09
N HIS A 296 -7.21 -10.41 -3.06
CA HIS A 296 -6.63 -11.07 -1.91
C HIS A 296 -6.53 -12.58 -2.19
N ILE A 297 -5.31 -13.10 -2.21
CA ILE A 297 -5.03 -14.52 -2.28
C ILE A 297 -4.84 -15.04 -0.86
N PHE A 298 -5.65 -16.03 -0.48
CA PHE A 298 -5.56 -16.69 0.81
C PHE A 298 -5.02 -18.10 0.67
N ALA A 299 -4.04 -18.44 1.50
CA ALA A 299 -3.48 -19.78 1.58
C ALA A 299 -3.20 -20.19 3.02
N LYS A 300 -3.39 -21.48 3.32
CA LYS A 300 -3.01 -22.08 4.59
C LYS A 300 -1.50 -22.36 4.59
N GLY A 301 -0.77 -21.64 5.43
CA GLY A 301 0.67 -21.82 5.64
C GLY A 301 1.01 -22.84 6.73
N PRO A 302 2.31 -23.02 7.04
CA PRO A 302 2.76 -23.82 8.18
C PRO A 302 2.13 -23.33 9.50
N ASN A 303 2.00 -24.24 10.46
CA ASN A 303 1.46 -23.96 11.81
C ASN A 303 0.03 -23.37 11.80
N GLU A 304 -0.82 -23.76 10.83
CA GLU A 304 -2.21 -23.29 10.75
C GLU A 304 -2.32 -21.75 10.68
N VAL A 305 -1.34 -21.09 10.06
CA VAL A 305 -1.36 -19.64 9.82
C VAL A 305 -2.02 -19.34 8.48
N LEU A 306 -2.87 -18.32 8.44
CA LEU A 306 -3.43 -17.82 7.19
C LEU A 306 -2.44 -16.86 6.52
N LEU A 307 -1.96 -17.23 5.34
CA LEU A 307 -1.18 -16.38 4.47
C LEU A 307 -2.13 -15.55 3.60
N ARG A 308 -1.95 -14.23 3.61
CA ARG A 308 -2.69 -13.30 2.77
C ARG A 308 -1.72 -12.53 1.89
N ALA A 309 -1.95 -12.53 0.58
CA ALA A 309 -1.18 -11.77 -0.40
C ALA A 309 -2.11 -10.95 -1.31
N PHE A 310 -1.58 -9.91 -1.91
CA PHE A 310 -2.31 -8.98 -2.77
C PHE A 310 -1.73 -9.03 -4.18
N GLU A 311 -2.57 -9.22 -5.20
CA GLU A 311 -2.15 -9.28 -6.59
C GLU A 311 -3.12 -8.56 -7.52
N GLU A 312 -2.60 -8.09 -8.66
CA GLU A 312 -3.37 -7.52 -9.76
C GLU A 312 -3.34 -8.46 -10.97
N ARG A 313 -4.39 -8.47 -11.79
CA ARG A 313 -4.44 -9.33 -13.00
C ARG A 313 -3.77 -8.66 -14.21
N PRO A 314 -3.13 -9.43 -15.13
CA PRO A 314 -2.92 -10.88 -15.13
C PRO A 314 -1.58 -11.29 -14.48
N VAL A 315 -1.57 -12.35 -13.66
CA VAL A 315 -0.35 -12.91 -13.06
C VAL A 315 -0.36 -14.44 -13.07
N ARG A 316 0.83 -15.04 -13.11
CA ARG A 316 1.01 -16.50 -12.95
C ARG A 316 1.81 -16.77 -11.69
N LEU A 317 1.25 -17.56 -10.79
CA LEU A 317 1.81 -17.82 -9.46
C LEU A 317 2.71 -19.06 -9.48
N ALA A 318 3.86 -18.98 -8.83
CA ALA A 318 4.82 -20.06 -8.74
C ALA A 318 4.31 -21.17 -7.82
N VAL A 319 4.46 -22.40 -8.29
CA VAL A 319 4.20 -23.61 -7.52
C VAL A 319 5.50 -24.25 -7.03
N PRO A 320 5.50 -24.96 -5.90
CA PRO A 320 6.66 -25.73 -5.48
C PRO A 320 7.07 -26.74 -6.55
N LYS A 321 8.37 -26.82 -6.85
CA LYS A 321 8.89 -27.88 -7.71
C LYS A 321 8.78 -29.20 -6.98
N GLU A 322 7.84 -30.05 -7.38
CA GLU A 322 7.79 -31.42 -6.88
C GLU A 322 9.08 -32.15 -7.31
N LYS A 323 9.88 -32.58 -6.34
CA LYS A 323 10.96 -33.52 -6.60
C LYS A 323 10.33 -34.88 -6.87
N GLY A 324 10.03 -35.14 -8.13
CA GLY A 324 9.55 -36.44 -8.60
C GLY A 324 8.08 -36.47 -8.97
N ALA A 325 7.72 -35.83 -10.07
CA ALA A 325 6.54 -36.21 -10.83
C ALA A 325 6.88 -36.00 -12.31
N THR A 326 7.36 -37.07 -12.93
CA THR A 326 7.41 -37.25 -14.38
C THR A 326 6.08 -36.79 -14.96
N SER A 327 6.09 -35.77 -15.80
CA SER A 327 4.90 -35.26 -16.46
C SER A 327 4.16 -36.40 -17.16
N GLN A 328 3.05 -36.84 -16.60
CA GLN A 328 2.03 -37.57 -17.34
C GLN A 328 1.41 -36.57 -18.31
N LYS A 329 1.94 -36.57 -19.54
CA LYS A 329 1.21 -36.07 -20.70
C LYS A 329 0.04 -37.03 -20.92
N GLU A 330 -1.17 -36.53 -20.76
CA GLU A 330 -2.34 -37.13 -21.39
C GLU A 330 -2.12 -37.14 -22.90
N ASN A 331 -1.99 -38.36 -23.42
CA ASN A 331 -2.11 -38.68 -24.83
C ASN A 331 -3.60 -38.81 -25.14
N GLN A 332 -4.10 -38.00 -26.07
CA GLN A 332 -5.15 -38.44 -26.99
C GLN A 332 -4.69 -38.21 -28.43
N ASN A 333 -4.60 -39.34 -29.13
CA ASN A 333 -4.64 -39.55 -30.58
C ASN A 333 -3.57 -38.84 -31.43
N SER A 334 -2.84 -39.49 -32.33
CA SER A 334 -3.07 -40.76 -33.01
C SER A 334 -1.77 -41.28 -33.62
N SER A 335 -1.72 -42.60 -33.75
CA SER A 335 -0.64 -43.42 -34.25
C SER A 335 -0.19 -43.10 -35.69
N THR A 336 1.11 -42.93 -35.91
CA THR A 336 1.80 -43.65 -36.99
C THR A 336 3.26 -43.88 -36.62
N LYS A 337 3.72 -45.09 -36.94
CA LYS A 337 4.94 -45.74 -36.46
C LYS A 337 6.22 -45.16 -37.08
N SER A 338 7.25 -45.26 -36.24
CA SER A 338 8.63 -45.69 -36.50
C SER A 338 9.67 -44.67 -36.97
N GLN A 339 10.77 -44.74 -36.20
CA GLN A 339 12.18 -44.71 -36.62
C GLN A 339 12.93 -43.38 -36.48
N GLY A 340 13.87 -43.37 -35.51
CA GLY A 340 15.21 -42.86 -35.72
C GLY A 340 15.45 -41.37 -35.48
N SER A 341 16.09 -41.09 -34.33
CA SER A 341 17.24 -40.17 -34.16
C SER A 341 17.36 -38.88 -35.00
N ASN A 342 17.57 -37.78 -34.26
CA ASN A 342 18.27 -36.52 -34.63
C ASN A 342 17.41 -35.34 -35.15
N PHE A 343 17.37 -34.26 -34.36
CA PHE A 343 17.31 -32.87 -34.86
C PHE A 343 18.76 -32.35 -34.98
N PRO A 344 19.10 -31.28 -35.74
CA PRO A 344 18.28 -30.38 -36.58
C PRO A 344 18.88 -30.11 -38.00
N LEU A 345 18.10 -30.10 -39.09
CA LEU A 345 18.62 -29.70 -40.43
C LEU A 345 17.72 -28.75 -41.24
N ILE A 346 16.56 -28.34 -40.72
CA ILE A 346 15.56 -27.56 -41.48
C ILE A 346 15.84 -26.05 -41.44
N VAL A 347 16.61 -25.55 -40.47
CA VAL A 347 16.90 -24.10 -40.36
C VAL A 347 17.99 -23.64 -41.34
N VAL A 348 18.89 -24.53 -41.78
CA VAL A 348 19.98 -24.17 -42.70
C VAL A 348 19.53 -24.15 -44.17
N ALA A 349 18.59 -25.02 -44.55
CA ALA A 349 18.08 -25.06 -45.93
C ALA A 349 17.25 -23.81 -46.31
N GLY A 350 16.51 -23.22 -45.36
CA GLY A 350 15.71 -22.02 -45.60
C GLY A 350 16.56 -20.77 -45.90
N VAL A 351 17.74 -20.66 -45.29
CA VAL A 351 18.64 -19.51 -45.47
C VAL A 351 19.31 -19.55 -46.85
N VAL A 352 19.66 -20.74 -47.35
CA VAL A 352 20.29 -20.88 -48.68
C VAL A 352 19.31 -20.56 -49.80
N VAL A 353 18.03 -20.95 -49.65
CA VAL A 353 16.98 -20.63 -50.63
C VAL A 353 16.66 -19.13 -50.63
N ALA A 354 16.62 -18.49 -49.46
CA ALA A 354 16.39 -17.04 -49.37
C ALA A 354 17.52 -16.23 -50.02
N ILE A 355 18.79 -16.64 -49.84
CA ILE A 355 19.93 -15.98 -50.46
C ILE A 355 19.93 -16.18 -51.99
N ALA A 356 19.57 -17.37 -52.48
CA ALA A 356 19.49 -17.63 -53.92
C ALA A 356 18.40 -16.79 -54.61
N ILE A 357 17.25 -16.58 -53.95
CA ILE A 357 16.16 -15.73 -54.47
C ILE A 357 16.57 -14.26 -54.51
N ILE A 358 17.30 -13.77 -53.50
CA ILE A 358 17.79 -12.39 -53.48
C ILE A 358 18.80 -12.15 -54.60
N ILE A 359 19.72 -13.11 -54.85
CA ILE A 359 20.70 -12.98 -55.93
C ILE A 359 20.03 -13.00 -57.31
N ALA A 360 18.99 -13.82 -57.50
CA ALA A 360 18.23 -13.87 -58.75
C ALA A 360 17.35 -12.65 -59.02
N LEU A 361 17.09 -11.80 -58.01
CA LEU A 361 16.32 -10.55 -58.15
C LEU A 361 17.20 -9.32 -58.38
N VAL A 362 18.51 -9.44 -58.17
CA VAL A 362 19.48 -8.32 -58.26
C VAL A 362 20.36 -8.41 -59.53
N ILE A 363 20.36 -9.56 -60.21
CA ILE A 363 20.93 -9.76 -61.55
C ILE A 363 19.78 -9.75 -62.56
#